data_AF-A0A8S1TJY1-F1
#
_entry.id   AF-A0A8S1TJY1-F1
#
_cell.length_a   1.000
_cell.length_b   1.000
_cell.length_c   1.000
_cell.angle_alpha   90.00
_cell.angle_beta   90.00
_cell.angle_gamma   90.00
#
_symmetry.space_group_name_H-M   'P 1'
#
loop_
_entity.id
_entity.type
_entity.pdbx_description
1 polymer ?
#
loop_
_entity_poly.entity_id
_entity_poly.type
_entity_poly.pdbx_seq_one_letter_code
_entity_poly.pdbx_strand_id
1 'polypeptide(L)'
;MASKYLQKYPVPEGFNQILHDFTREVLRDQPEDIVKYGVDYFECMRDGKEFKFESKFNIAKGQAPGRSHLPPKPNNSIEQAKKVVETSNQRNESERKASAPQKQASGSSHRTRQQSVGSQASHPEEKRAAKDYINELYQKVEQDIEEIETGKIEANNAFFQPHFDEKDMEKIIKIQASAKGMLVRNQLKQQHPVEQPQVVYQEDEEGIVQEYAQESEENQ
;
A
#
# COMPACT_ATOMS: atom_id res chain seq x y z
N MET A 1 8.97 -47.16 -19.90
CA MET A 1 8.26 -47.92 -18.84
C MET A 1 7.63 -47.03 -17.75
N ALA A 2 7.98 -45.74 -17.65
CA ALA A 2 7.49 -44.86 -16.58
C ALA A 2 5.97 -44.56 -16.61
N SER A 3 5.33 -44.58 -17.78
CA SER A 3 3.88 -44.28 -17.91
C SER A 3 2.95 -45.35 -17.33
N LYS A 4 3.46 -46.55 -17.00
CA LYS A 4 2.66 -47.66 -16.45
C LYS A 4 2.24 -47.41 -14.99
N TYR A 5 2.96 -46.54 -14.27
CA TYR A 5 2.70 -46.26 -12.85
C TYR A 5 2.11 -44.87 -12.59
N LEU A 6 1.96 -44.03 -13.63
CA LEU A 6 1.35 -42.72 -13.49
C LEU A 6 -0.17 -42.85 -13.55
N GLN A 7 -0.77 -43.16 -12.41
CA GLN A 7 -2.21 -43.22 -12.25
C GLN A 7 -2.78 -41.80 -12.35
N LYS A 8 -3.51 -41.52 -13.42
CA LYS A 8 -4.17 -40.22 -13.62
C LYS A 8 -5.39 -40.17 -12.72
N TYR A 9 -5.39 -39.26 -11.76
CA TYR A 9 -6.57 -38.93 -10.96
C TYR A 9 -7.32 -37.80 -11.67
N PRO A 10 -8.37 -38.08 -12.45
CA PRO A 10 -9.16 -37.02 -13.07
C PRO A 10 -9.87 -36.21 -11.99
N VAL A 11 -10.02 -34.91 -12.23
CA VAL A 11 -10.81 -34.03 -11.36
C VAL A 11 -12.30 -34.39 -11.53
N PRO A 12 -13.07 -34.59 -10.45
CA PRO A 12 -14.50 -34.86 -10.54
C PRO A 12 -15.26 -33.73 -11.25
N GLU A 13 -16.24 -34.11 -12.05
CA GLU A 13 -17.12 -33.15 -12.73
C GLU A 13 -17.86 -32.28 -11.69
N GLY A 14 -17.94 -30.97 -11.94
CA GLY A 14 -18.60 -30.01 -11.05
C GLY A 14 -17.79 -29.58 -9.82
N PHE A 15 -16.64 -30.20 -9.52
CA PHE A 15 -15.81 -29.84 -8.36
C PHE A 15 -15.44 -28.35 -8.34
N ASN A 16 -15.01 -27.81 -9.48
CA ASN A 16 -14.63 -26.40 -9.59
C ASN A 16 -15.81 -25.45 -9.31
N GLN A 17 -17.03 -25.83 -9.71
CA GLN A 17 -18.22 -25.01 -9.50
C GLN A 17 -18.58 -24.96 -8.01
N ILE A 18 -18.57 -26.12 -7.36
CA ILE A 18 -18.83 -26.23 -5.92
C ILE A 18 -17.80 -25.41 -5.12
N LEU A 19 -16.52 -25.53 -5.47
CA LEU A 19 -15.45 -24.79 -4.81
C LEU A 19 -15.58 -23.27 -5.04
N HIS A 20 -15.91 -22.87 -6.27
CA HIS A 20 -16.12 -21.46 -6.61
C HIS A 20 -17.31 -20.86 -5.85
N ASP A 21 -18.41 -21.59 -5.71
CA ASP A 21 -19.59 -21.10 -5.00
C ASP A 21 -19.36 -21.06 -3.48
N PHE A 22 -18.67 -22.05 -2.92
CA PHE A 22 -18.24 -22.03 -1.52
C PHE A 22 -17.31 -20.85 -1.21
N THR A 23 -16.26 -20.66 -2.01
CA THR A 23 -15.30 -19.57 -1.81
C THR A 23 -15.95 -18.19 -1.95
N ARG A 24 -16.93 -18.05 -2.85
CA ARG A 24 -17.73 -16.82 -3.00
C ARG A 24 -18.51 -16.47 -1.73
N GLU A 25 -19.17 -17.46 -1.11
CA GLU A 25 -19.93 -17.23 0.12
C GLU A 25 -19.01 -16.97 1.32
N VAL A 26 -17.87 -17.67 1.44
CA VAL A 26 -16.85 -17.37 2.47
C VAL A 26 -16.35 -15.93 2.37
N LEU A 27 -16.04 -15.46 1.15
CA LEU A 27 -15.59 -14.08 0.95
C LEU A 27 -16.66 -13.04 1.23
N ARG A 28 -17.93 -13.39 0.99
CA ARG A 28 -19.08 -12.52 1.24
C ARG A 28 -19.37 -12.38 2.73
N ASP A 29 -19.38 -13.49 3.45
CA ASP A 29 -19.82 -13.54 4.84
C ASP A 29 -18.68 -13.28 5.84
N GLN A 30 -17.42 -13.48 5.43
CA GLN A 30 -16.22 -13.30 6.25
C GLN A 30 -16.34 -13.99 7.64
N PRO A 31 -16.58 -15.31 7.68
CA PRO A 31 -16.71 -16.04 8.93
C PRO A 31 -15.39 -16.04 9.72
N GLU A 32 -15.48 -16.10 11.04
CA GLU A 32 -14.30 -16.16 11.93
C GLU A 32 -13.65 -17.55 11.91
N ASP A 33 -14.45 -18.61 11.76
CA ASP A 33 -14.01 -19.98 11.61
C ASP A 33 -14.53 -20.56 10.28
N ILE A 34 -13.63 -20.69 9.31
CA ILE A 34 -13.94 -21.17 7.96
C ILE A 34 -14.30 -22.67 7.96
N VAL A 35 -13.73 -23.45 8.88
CA VAL A 35 -13.95 -24.91 8.92
C VAL A 35 -15.38 -25.20 9.36
N LYS A 36 -15.82 -24.57 10.47
CA LYS A 36 -17.20 -24.69 10.95
C LYS A 36 -18.19 -24.21 9.90
N TYR A 37 -17.92 -23.05 9.28
CA TYR A 37 -18.74 -22.52 8.20
C TYR A 37 -18.87 -23.50 7.02
N GLY A 38 -17.77 -24.17 6.64
CA GLY A 38 -17.78 -25.17 5.58
C GLY A 38 -18.67 -26.37 5.89
N VAL A 39 -18.64 -26.88 7.13
CA VAL A 39 -19.51 -27.98 7.57
C VAL A 39 -20.97 -27.60 7.41
N ASP A 40 -21.38 -26.47 7.98
CA ASP A 40 -22.77 -25.99 7.94
C ASP A 40 -23.24 -25.74 6.49
N TYR A 41 -22.38 -25.17 5.65
CA TYR A 41 -22.64 -24.92 4.24
C TYR A 41 -22.90 -26.21 3.47
N PHE A 42 -22.02 -27.20 3.59
CA PHE A 42 -22.17 -28.47 2.86
C PHE A 42 -23.31 -29.33 3.40
N GLU A 43 -23.65 -29.25 4.69
CA GLU A 43 -24.83 -29.91 5.24
C GLU A 43 -26.13 -29.32 4.67
N CYS A 44 -26.21 -27.99 4.57
CA CYS A 44 -27.36 -27.31 3.95
C CYS A 44 -27.46 -27.61 2.45
N MET A 45 -26.33 -27.63 1.73
CA MET A 45 -26.27 -28.01 0.32
C MET A 45 -26.72 -29.45 0.10
N ARG A 46 -26.31 -30.40 0.96
CA ARG A 46 -26.74 -31.81 0.91
C ARG A 46 -28.24 -31.95 1.14
N ASP A 47 -28.79 -31.19 2.09
CA ASP A 47 -30.21 -31.21 2.44
C ASP A 47 -31.10 -30.41 1.47
N GLY A 48 -30.51 -29.67 0.53
CA GLY A 48 -31.23 -28.80 -0.41
C GLY A 48 -31.86 -27.57 0.25
N LYS A 49 -31.33 -27.12 1.40
CA LYS A 49 -31.81 -25.96 2.15
C LYS A 49 -31.02 -24.71 1.75
N GLU A 50 -31.68 -23.56 1.83
CA GLU A 50 -31.00 -22.26 1.67
C GLU A 50 -30.06 -22.03 2.86
N PHE A 51 -28.77 -21.89 2.58
CA PHE A 51 -27.77 -21.56 3.60
C PHE A 51 -27.88 -20.06 3.96
N LYS A 52 -28.08 -19.76 5.24
CA LYS A 52 -28.14 -18.40 5.79
C LYS A 52 -27.13 -18.26 6.91
N PHE A 53 -26.16 -17.37 6.72
CA PHE A 53 -25.16 -17.08 7.73
C PHE A 53 -25.35 -15.69 8.32
N GLU A 54 -25.40 -15.63 9.65
CA GLU A 54 -25.48 -14.38 10.41
C GLU A 54 -24.07 -13.80 10.57
N SER A 55 -23.59 -13.12 9.53
CA SER A 55 -22.34 -12.38 9.63
C SER A 55 -22.52 -11.12 10.47
N LYS A 56 -21.62 -10.94 11.44
CA LYS A 56 -21.49 -9.70 12.23
C LYS A 56 -21.20 -8.46 11.38
N PHE A 57 -20.75 -8.65 10.14
CA PHE A 57 -20.42 -7.58 9.20
C PHE A 57 -21.41 -7.48 8.03
N ASN A 58 -22.39 -8.39 7.92
CA ASN A 58 -23.42 -8.28 6.90
C ASN A 58 -24.38 -7.14 7.26
N ILE A 59 -24.09 -5.98 6.71
CA ILE A 59 -25.06 -4.90 6.64
C ILE A 59 -26.22 -5.43 5.79
N ALA A 60 -27.44 -5.44 6.32
CA ALA A 60 -28.61 -5.96 5.64
C ALA A 60 -28.69 -5.38 4.20
N LYS A 61 -29.03 -6.21 3.22
CA LYS A 61 -29.19 -5.80 1.81
C LYS A 61 -30.20 -4.64 1.75
N GLY A 62 -29.71 -3.40 1.63
CA GLY A 62 -30.52 -2.17 1.69
C GLY A 62 -30.18 -1.18 2.82
N GLN A 63 -29.45 -1.60 3.85
CA GLN A 63 -28.89 -0.73 4.89
C GLN A 63 -27.42 -0.39 4.67
N ALA A 64 -26.81 -0.84 3.56
CA ALA A 64 -25.47 -0.40 3.19
C ALA A 64 -25.47 1.14 3.26
N PRO A 65 -24.65 1.77 4.13
CA PRO A 65 -24.60 3.22 4.23
C PRO A 65 -24.33 3.67 2.82
N GLY A 66 -25.33 4.35 2.22
CA GLY A 66 -25.34 4.60 0.80
C GLY A 66 -23.98 5.14 0.45
N ARG A 67 -23.15 4.32 -0.23
CA ARG A 67 -21.92 4.83 -0.82
C ARG A 67 -22.48 5.85 -1.78
N SER A 68 -22.46 7.09 -1.36
CA SER A 68 -22.77 8.20 -2.20
C SER A 68 -21.67 8.16 -3.24
N HIS A 69 -21.87 7.37 -4.28
CA HIS A 69 -21.46 7.66 -5.64
C HIS A 69 -22.21 8.93 -6.04
N LEU A 70 -22.08 9.98 -5.23
CA LEU A 70 -22.03 11.31 -5.77
C LEU A 70 -20.93 11.18 -6.82
N PRO A 71 -21.23 11.44 -8.10
CA PRO A 71 -20.19 11.50 -9.10
C PRO A 71 -19.07 12.38 -8.53
N PRO A 72 -17.80 12.00 -8.71
CA PRO A 72 -16.69 12.82 -8.25
C PRO A 72 -17.02 14.26 -8.64
N LYS A 73 -17.15 15.15 -7.64
CA LYS A 73 -17.53 16.55 -7.88
C LYS A 73 -16.67 17.01 -9.05
N PRO A 74 -17.24 17.59 -10.12
CA PRO A 74 -16.45 18.03 -11.27
C PRO A 74 -15.36 18.93 -10.71
N ASN A 75 -14.14 18.39 -10.62
CA ASN A 75 -13.03 19.13 -10.07
C ASN A 75 -12.83 20.29 -11.03
N ASN A 76 -12.76 21.51 -10.51
CA ASN A 76 -12.36 22.72 -11.24
C ASN A 76 -10.92 22.61 -11.82
N SER A 77 -10.35 21.41 -11.95
CA SER A 77 -9.03 21.18 -12.53
C SER A 77 -8.97 21.61 -13.99
N ILE A 78 -10.08 21.54 -14.73
CA ILE A 78 -10.13 22.02 -16.12
C ILE A 78 -10.03 23.54 -16.16
N GLU A 79 -10.74 24.24 -15.29
CA GLU A 79 -10.68 25.72 -15.21
C GLU A 79 -9.34 26.19 -14.64
N GLN A 80 -8.80 25.50 -13.63
CA GLN A 80 -7.48 25.77 -13.08
C GLN A 80 -6.38 25.51 -14.12
N ALA A 81 -6.47 24.44 -14.91
CA ALA A 81 -5.53 24.15 -15.99
C ALA A 81 -5.58 25.22 -17.09
N LYS A 82 -6.78 25.64 -17.51
CA LYS A 82 -6.96 26.74 -18.47
C LYS A 82 -6.34 28.04 -17.94
N LYS A 83 -6.58 28.38 -16.67
CA LYS A 83 -6.02 29.58 -16.04
C LYS A 83 -4.49 29.56 -15.99
N VAL A 84 -3.87 28.42 -15.68
CA VAL A 84 -2.40 28.27 -15.67
C VAL A 84 -1.81 28.46 -17.07
N VAL A 85 -2.41 27.85 -18.10
CA VAL A 85 -1.96 28.01 -19.49
C VAL A 85 -2.10 29.46 -19.96
N GLU A 86 -3.21 30.11 -19.64
CA GLU A 86 -3.46 31.51 -20.01
C GLU A 86 -2.47 32.46 -19.33
N THR A 87 -2.20 32.29 -18.03
CA THR A 87 -1.15 33.06 -17.33
C THR A 87 0.25 32.81 -17.86
N SER A 88 0.54 31.60 -18.37
CA SER A 88 1.85 31.29 -18.99
C SER A 88 2.04 32.00 -20.33
N ASN A 89 0.96 32.19 -21.09
CA ASN A 89 1.01 32.82 -22.41
C ASN A 89 1.00 34.35 -22.35
N GLN A 90 0.43 34.95 -21.29
CA GLN A 90 0.46 36.41 -21.08
C GLN A 90 1.77 36.94 -20.47
N ARG A 91 2.74 36.06 -20.17
CA ARG A 91 4.04 36.47 -19.63
C ARG A 91 4.89 37.12 -20.73
N ASN A 92 4.91 38.46 -20.75
CA ASN A 92 5.69 39.29 -21.67
C ASN A 92 7.14 38.78 -21.83
N GLU A 93 7.62 38.73 -23.08
CA GLU A 93 8.98 38.27 -23.40
C GLU A 93 10.09 39.13 -22.77
N SER A 94 9.77 40.36 -22.35
CA SER A 94 10.71 41.28 -21.69
C SER A 94 11.16 40.82 -20.30
N GLU A 95 10.43 39.92 -19.62
CA GLU A 95 10.84 39.37 -18.32
C GLU A 95 11.61 38.03 -18.43
N ARG A 96 11.53 37.33 -19.57
CA ARG A 96 12.20 36.03 -19.77
C ARG A 96 13.73 36.16 -19.90
N LYS A 97 14.26 37.35 -20.16
CA LYS A 97 15.71 37.58 -20.32
C LYS A 97 16.41 38.12 -19.07
N ALA A 98 15.70 38.38 -17.97
CA ALA A 98 16.28 38.98 -16.76
C ALA A 98 16.42 38.03 -15.54
N SER A 99 16.00 36.76 -15.64
CA SER A 99 16.06 35.82 -14.52
C SER A 99 16.80 34.52 -14.86
N ALA A 100 18.10 34.67 -15.17
CA ALA A 100 19.04 33.57 -14.94
C ALA A 100 19.30 33.48 -13.42
N PRO A 101 19.05 32.33 -12.76
CA PRO A 101 19.23 32.22 -11.32
C PRO A 101 20.73 32.20 -10.96
N GLN A 102 21.23 33.31 -10.44
CA GLN A 102 22.45 33.30 -9.63
C GLN A 102 22.17 32.51 -8.35
N LYS A 103 22.95 31.44 -8.14
CA LYS A 103 22.98 30.68 -6.89
C LYS A 103 23.40 31.61 -5.75
N GLN A 104 22.47 31.98 -4.90
CA GLN A 104 22.79 32.47 -3.56
C GLN A 104 22.16 31.52 -2.54
N ALA A 105 23.06 30.92 -1.75
CA ALA A 105 22.72 30.15 -0.57
C ALA A 105 22.23 31.10 0.51
N SER A 106 21.04 30.87 1.06
CA SER A 106 20.75 31.00 2.49
C SER A 106 19.27 30.72 2.76
N GLY A 107 19.03 29.95 3.84
CA GLY A 107 18.00 30.31 4.80
C GLY A 107 16.56 29.88 4.53
N SER A 108 16.15 28.84 5.27
CA SER A 108 14.92 28.82 6.06
C SER A 108 13.58 28.43 5.39
N SER A 109 13.16 27.23 5.78
CA SER A 109 11.78 26.85 6.15
C SER A 109 10.68 26.99 5.10
N HIS A 110 10.39 25.88 4.42
CA HIS A 110 9.04 25.65 3.89
C HIS A 110 8.54 24.23 4.05
N ARG A 111 7.32 24.18 4.58
CA ARG A 111 6.49 23.02 4.89
C ARG A 111 6.32 22.08 3.70
N THR A 112 6.48 20.81 4.02
CA THR A 112 6.18 19.61 3.23
C THR A 112 4.73 19.61 2.71
N ARG A 113 4.56 19.89 1.42
CA ARG A 113 3.38 19.47 0.65
C ARG A 113 3.88 18.49 -0.41
N GLN A 114 3.82 17.20 -0.08
CA GLN A 114 4.17 16.11 -1.00
C GLN A 114 3.25 16.14 -2.21
N GLN A 115 3.71 16.74 -3.30
CA GLN A 115 3.26 16.41 -4.64
C GLN A 115 4.30 15.46 -5.22
N SER A 116 3.84 14.26 -5.56
CA SER A 116 4.57 13.23 -6.29
C SER A 116 4.88 13.74 -7.69
N VAL A 117 6.00 14.45 -7.83
CA VAL A 117 6.61 14.75 -9.11
C VAL A 117 7.28 13.47 -9.58
N GLY A 118 6.82 12.94 -10.70
CA GLY A 118 7.37 11.76 -11.34
C GLY A 118 8.90 11.88 -11.46
N SER A 119 9.57 10.92 -10.85
CA SER A 119 10.99 10.62 -11.00
C SER A 119 11.28 10.18 -12.43
N GLN A 120 11.39 11.15 -13.35
CA GLN A 120 11.82 10.95 -14.73
C GLN A 120 13.30 11.27 -14.95
N ALA A 121 14.06 11.62 -13.90
CA ALA A 121 15.45 12.07 -14.06
C ALA A 121 16.36 11.74 -12.89
N SER A 122 16.63 10.45 -12.63
CA SER A 122 17.84 10.08 -11.87
C SER A 122 18.31 8.68 -12.25
N HIS A 123 19.54 8.61 -12.73
CA HIS A 123 20.38 7.42 -12.93
C HIS A 123 20.09 6.54 -14.18
N PRO A 124 20.59 6.95 -15.36
CA PRO A 124 20.71 6.05 -16.52
C PRO A 124 21.50 4.77 -16.21
N GLU A 125 22.44 4.85 -15.26
CA GLU A 125 23.24 3.71 -14.79
C GLU A 125 22.39 2.71 -13.98
N GLU A 126 21.49 3.18 -13.13
CA GLU A 126 20.58 2.33 -12.35
C GLU A 126 19.54 1.65 -13.26
N LYS A 127 19.07 2.37 -14.29
CA LYS A 127 18.21 1.77 -15.34
C LYS A 127 18.93 0.69 -16.14
N ARG A 128 20.25 0.80 -16.32
CA ARG A 128 21.07 -0.24 -16.97
C ARG A 128 21.25 -1.44 -16.05
N ALA A 129 21.62 -1.21 -14.79
CA ALA A 129 21.74 -2.27 -13.79
C ALA A 129 20.44 -3.05 -13.59
N ALA A 130 19.29 -2.36 -13.57
CA ALA A 130 17.99 -3.03 -13.46
C ALA A 130 17.66 -3.90 -14.68
N LYS A 131 18.02 -3.46 -15.89
CA LYS A 131 17.84 -4.25 -17.11
C LYS A 131 18.75 -5.48 -17.12
N ASP A 132 20.00 -5.32 -16.71
CA ASP A 132 20.97 -6.41 -16.65
C ASP A 132 20.53 -7.47 -15.62
N TYR A 133 20.03 -7.04 -14.45
CA TYR A 133 19.46 -7.94 -13.44
C TYR A 133 18.24 -8.71 -13.93
N ILE A 134 17.32 -8.04 -14.64
CA ILE A 134 16.14 -8.68 -15.22
C ILE A 134 16.57 -9.73 -16.26
N ASN A 135 17.54 -9.41 -17.12
CA ASN A 135 18.04 -10.36 -18.12
C ASN A 135 18.72 -11.57 -17.49
N GLU A 136 19.49 -11.38 -16.42
CA GLU A 136 20.10 -12.48 -15.65
C GLU A 136 19.03 -13.41 -15.04
N LEU A 137 17.95 -12.83 -14.51
CA LEU A 137 16.79 -13.58 -14.02
C LEU A 137 16.13 -14.42 -15.11
N TYR A 138 15.92 -13.86 -16.31
CA TYR A 138 15.35 -14.61 -17.43
C TYR A 138 16.26 -15.76 -17.86
N GLN A 139 17.56 -15.54 -17.98
CA GLN A 139 18.52 -16.59 -18.33
C GLN A 139 18.56 -17.71 -17.30
N LYS A 140 18.48 -17.38 -16.01
CA LYS A 140 18.45 -18.37 -14.94
C LYS A 140 17.19 -19.23 -15.01
N VAL A 141 16.02 -18.62 -15.27
CA VAL A 141 14.76 -19.35 -15.41
C VAL A 141 14.80 -20.26 -16.65
N GLU A 142 15.37 -19.80 -17.77
CA GLU A 142 15.54 -20.65 -18.97
C GLU A 142 16.45 -21.84 -18.68
N GLN A 143 17.57 -21.64 -17.98
CA GLN A 143 18.47 -22.73 -17.56
C GLN A 143 17.76 -23.72 -16.62
N ASP A 144 17.02 -23.23 -15.62
CA ASP A 144 16.27 -24.09 -14.70
C ASP A 144 15.23 -24.93 -15.46
N ILE A 145 14.57 -24.38 -16.49
CA ILE A 145 13.63 -25.10 -17.36
C ILE A 145 14.36 -26.18 -18.17
N GLU A 146 15.49 -25.87 -18.80
CA GLU A 146 16.29 -26.85 -19.56
C GLU A 146 16.83 -27.98 -18.67
N GLU A 147 17.24 -27.67 -17.43
CA GLU A 147 17.71 -28.66 -16.45
C GLU A 147 16.57 -29.59 -15.96
N ILE A 148 15.34 -29.08 -15.86
CA ILE A 148 14.14 -29.87 -15.58
C ILE A 148 13.80 -30.78 -16.78
N GLU A 149 13.85 -30.26 -18.01
CA GLU A 149 13.55 -31.04 -19.21
C GLU A 149 14.57 -32.15 -19.49
N THR A 150 15.84 -31.90 -19.19
CA THR A 150 16.92 -32.90 -19.33
C THR A 150 16.94 -33.93 -18.20
N GLY A 151 16.05 -33.81 -17.20
CA GLY A 151 15.87 -34.79 -16.14
C GLY A 151 17.05 -34.90 -15.17
N LYS A 152 17.92 -33.87 -15.13
CA LYS A 152 19.03 -33.81 -14.15
C LYS A 152 18.56 -33.43 -12.76
N ILE A 153 17.43 -32.75 -12.65
CA ILE A 153 16.80 -32.42 -11.37
C ILE A 153 15.66 -33.42 -11.17
N GLU A 154 15.89 -34.43 -10.32
CA GLU A 154 14.81 -35.27 -9.82
C GLU A 154 13.77 -34.36 -9.18
N ALA A 155 12.53 -34.43 -9.67
CA ALA A 155 11.37 -33.71 -9.15
C ALA A 155 10.98 -34.22 -7.75
N ASN A 156 11.90 -34.11 -6.80
CA ASN A 156 11.56 -34.12 -5.40
C ASN A 156 10.80 -32.83 -5.13
N ASN A 157 9.65 -32.96 -4.50
CA ASN A 157 8.78 -31.92 -3.95
C ASN A 157 9.53 -31.01 -2.95
N ALA A 158 10.57 -30.31 -3.39
CA ALA A 158 11.14 -29.17 -2.72
C ALA A 158 10.21 -27.99 -2.98
N PHE A 159 9.07 -28.06 -2.28
CA PHE A 159 8.27 -26.91 -1.90
C PHE A 159 9.21 -25.74 -1.62
N PHE A 160 9.04 -24.65 -2.38
CA PHE A 160 9.78 -23.39 -2.29
C PHE A 160 10.07 -23.03 -0.83
N GLN A 161 11.20 -23.48 -0.29
CA GLN A 161 11.75 -22.93 0.92
C GLN A 161 12.69 -21.84 0.43
N PRO A 162 12.29 -20.56 0.50
CA PRO A 162 13.20 -19.48 0.17
C PRO A 162 14.42 -19.62 1.08
N HIS A 163 15.54 -19.99 0.50
CA HIS A 163 16.82 -20.03 1.19
C HIS A 163 17.27 -18.58 1.33
N PHE A 164 16.98 -17.96 2.47
CA PHE A 164 17.47 -16.63 2.78
C PHE A 164 18.91 -16.74 3.24
N ASP A 165 19.81 -16.05 2.55
CA ASP A 165 21.19 -15.91 3.01
C ASP A 165 21.22 -15.11 4.33
N GLU A 166 22.28 -15.29 5.12
CA GLU A 166 22.46 -14.61 6.42
C GLU A 166 22.34 -13.07 6.28
N LYS A 167 22.82 -12.52 5.17
CA LYS A 167 22.68 -11.10 4.81
C LYS A 167 21.23 -10.67 4.60
N ASP A 168 20.38 -11.54 4.08
CA ASP A 168 18.98 -11.23 3.84
C ASP A 168 18.17 -11.34 5.14
N MET A 169 18.52 -12.28 6.03
CA MET A 169 17.97 -12.29 7.39
C MET A 169 18.28 -10.99 8.16
N GLU A 170 19.52 -10.47 8.08
CA GLU A 170 19.85 -9.20 8.72
C GLU A 170 19.01 -8.03 8.20
N LYS A 171 18.77 -7.96 6.88
CA LYS A 171 17.91 -6.93 6.27
C LYS A 171 16.48 -7.07 6.74
N ILE A 172 15.94 -8.29 6.78
CA ILE A 172 14.57 -8.57 7.24
C ILE A 172 14.41 -8.14 8.70
N ILE A 173 15.37 -8.48 9.56
CA ILE A 173 15.38 -8.08 10.98
C ILE A 173 15.39 -6.56 11.11
N LYS A 174 16.23 -5.86 10.33
CA LYS A 174 16.31 -4.39 10.36
C LYS A 174 15.00 -3.72 9.92
N ILE A 175 14.35 -4.26 8.88
CA ILE A 175 13.05 -3.76 8.41
C ILE A 175 11.98 -3.97 9.49
N GLN A 176 11.91 -5.15 10.10
CA GLN A 176 10.97 -5.45 11.17
C GLN A 176 11.19 -4.57 12.41
N ALA A 177 12.44 -4.34 12.80
CA ALA A 177 12.78 -3.46 13.92
C ALA A 177 12.36 -2.00 13.65
N SER A 178 12.61 -1.49 12.44
CA SER A 178 12.18 -0.15 12.03
C SER A 178 10.65 0.00 12.05
N ALA A 179 9.92 -0.98 11.51
CA ALA A 179 8.47 -0.98 11.48
C ALA A 179 7.86 -1.02 12.90
N LYS A 180 8.38 -1.87 13.79
CA LYS A 180 7.98 -1.91 15.20
C LYS A 180 8.25 -0.58 15.91
N GLY A 181 9.42 0.02 15.68
CA GLY A 181 9.76 1.32 16.26
C GLY A 181 8.86 2.47 15.78
N MET A 182 8.34 2.41 14.54
CA MET A 182 7.35 3.37 14.05
C MET A 182 5.98 3.18 14.71
N LEU A 183 5.54 1.93 14.86
CA LEU A 183 4.28 1.59 15.54
C LEU A 183 4.25 2.10 16.99
N VAL A 184 5.33 1.87 17.76
CA VAL A 184 5.44 2.35 19.14
C VAL A 184 5.40 3.89 19.21
N ARG A 185 6.14 4.58 18.33
CA ARG A 185 6.10 6.05 18.25
C ARG A 185 4.71 6.59 17.93
N ASN A 186 3.95 5.90 17.08
CA ASN A 186 2.59 6.30 16.76
C ASN A 186 1.63 6.06 17.93
N GLN A 187 1.77 4.96 18.67
CA GLN A 187 0.99 4.72 19.89
C GLN A 187 1.29 5.74 20.98
N LEU A 188 2.57 6.08 21.19
CA LEU A 188 2.97 7.09 22.17
C LEU A 188 2.40 8.48 21.85
N LYS A 189 2.39 8.87 20.57
CA LYS A 189 1.76 10.12 20.10
C LYS A 189 0.24 10.15 20.30
N GLN A 190 -0.43 9.00 20.32
CA GLN A 190 -1.86 8.92 20.62
C GLN A 190 -2.13 9.02 22.11
N GLN A 191 -1.24 8.49 22.96
CA GLN A 191 -1.39 8.52 24.42
C GLN A 191 -1.01 9.87 25.04
N HIS A 192 -0.02 10.55 24.47
CA HIS A 192 0.37 11.91 24.85
C HIS A 192 0.22 12.81 23.62
N PRO A 193 -0.99 13.32 23.32
CA PRO A 193 -1.09 14.47 22.44
C PRO A 193 -0.26 15.57 23.12
N VAL A 194 0.87 15.90 22.51
CA VAL A 194 1.67 17.06 22.94
C VAL A 194 0.73 18.24 22.82
N GLU A 195 0.19 18.69 23.96
CA GLU A 195 -0.52 19.95 24.07
C GLU A 195 0.47 21.00 23.57
N GLN A 196 0.21 21.52 22.37
CA GLN A 196 0.97 22.65 21.89
C GLN A 196 0.78 23.75 22.93
N PRO A 197 1.86 24.40 23.42
CA PRO A 197 1.71 25.52 24.32
C PRO A 197 0.79 26.52 23.64
N GLN A 198 -0.38 26.76 24.27
CA GLN A 198 -1.31 27.75 23.77
C GLN A 198 -0.63 29.11 23.94
N VAL A 199 -0.14 29.67 22.84
CA VAL A 199 0.28 31.07 22.80
C VAL A 199 -1.01 31.88 22.87
N VAL A 200 -1.35 32.31 24.08
CA VAL A 200 -2.46 33.24 24.32
C VAL A 200 -1.97 34.61 23.87
N TYR A 201 -2.46 35.08 22.72
CA TYR A 201 -2.30 36.48 22.32
C TYR A 201 -3.38 37.28 23.04
N GLN A 202 -2.98 38.04 24.07
CA GLN A 202 -3.80 39.14 24.57
C GLN A 202 -3.58 40.33 23.64
N GLU A 203 -4.60 40.66 22.85
CA GLU A 203 -4.64 41.91 22.10
C GLU A 203 -5.11 43.02 23.05
N ASP A 204 -4.15 43.70 23.66
CA ASP A 204 -4.43 45.00 24.29
C ASP A 204 -4.55 46.05 23.19
N GLU A 205 -5.55 46.93 23.29
CA GLU A 205 -5.92 47.96 22.30
C GLU A 205 -4.85 49.03 22.03
N GLU A 206 -3.62 48.86 22.52
CA GLU A 206 -2.50 49.78 22.33
C GLU A 206 -1.21 49.05 21.88
N GLY A 207 -1.25 48.31 20.77
CA GLY A 207 -0.15 48.20 19.79
C GLY A 207 1.29 47.97 20.27
N ILE A 208 1.55 47.28 21.39
CA ILE A 208 2.90 46.92 21.85
C ILE A 208 2.92 45.43 22.21
N VAL A 209 3.61 44.64 21.38
CA VAL A 209 3.83 43.20 21.63
C VAL A 209 4.96 43.05 22.64
N GLN A 210 4.64 42.69 23.89
CA GLN A 210 5.62 42.24 24.87
C GLN A 210 5.56 40.70 25.01
N GLU A 211 6.69 40.07 24.71
CA GLU A 211 6.88 38.63 24.80
C GLU A 211 7.25 38.25 26.24
N TYR A 212 6.30 37.73 27.01
CA TYR A 212 6.56 37.19 28.34
C TYR A 212 6.59 35.66 28.30
N ALA A 213 7.75 35.08 28.63
CA ALA A 213 7.88 33.66 28.87
C ALA A 213 7.25 33.33 30.24
N GLN A 214 6.21 32.49 30.25
CA GLN A 214 5.66 31.93 31.48
C GLN A 214 6.63 30.88 32.03
N GLU A 215 7.39 31.24 33.06
CA GLU A 215 8.05 30.29 33.95
C GLU A 215 6.97 29.63 34.82
N SER A 216 6.70 28.35 34.58
CA SER A 216 5.88 27.53 35.45
C SER A 216 6.72 27.10 36.66
N GLU A 217 6.59 27.84 37.76
CA GLU A 217 6.94 27.39 39.10
C GLU A 217 5.90 26.38 39.64
N GLU A 218 6.42 25.43 40.43
CA GLU A 218 5.74 24.63 41.46
C GLU A 218 4.66 23.59 41.08
N ASN A 219 4.95 22.31 41.36
CA ASN A 219 4.62 21.79 42.70
C ASN A 219 5.28 20.45 43.04
N GLN A 220 5.42 20.26 44.35
CA GLN A 220 6.17 19.27 45.14
C GLN A 220 5.76 17.80 44.95
#